data_AF-A0A136J8P5-F1
#
_entry.id   AF-A0A136J8P5-F1
#
_cell.length_a   1.000
_cell.length_b   1.000
_cell.length_c   1.000
_cell.angle_alpha   90.00
_cell.angle_beta   90.00
_cell.angle_gamma   90.00
#
_symmetry.space_group_name_H-M   'P 1'
#
loop_
_entity.id
_entity.type
_entity.pdbx_description
1 polymer ?
#
loop_
_entity_poly.entity_id
_entity_poly.type
_entity_poly.pdbx_seq_one_letter_code
_entity_poly.pdbx_strand_id
1 'polypeptide(L)'
;MRGDLVDVLYQATKELENVRYVFGCTIEKLVDNEGTSGGPIQVHLSDGTSAEYDLVVGADGVTSRTRRLMLSGGDGEGLYDDSEFRQPDGPMIAFFTIPAKEGDSRDFTMCRSTKGRMMMTRRDREDVLRVYFMIRGGTSTDDNKLRAQLDAATRGRSLEEKKKAWAAYYA
;
A
#
# COMPACT_ATOMS: atom_id res chain seq x y z
N MET A 1 -3.10 12.00 12.73
CA MET A 1 -2.07 12.74 11.97
C MET A 1 -2.02 12.40 10.48
N ARG A 2 -1.74 11.16 10.03
CA ARG A 2 -1.69 10.87 8.57
C ARG A 2 -3.00 11.24 7.85
N GLY A 3 -4.14 10.80 8.38
CA GLY A 3 -5.46 11.13 7.82
C GLY A 3 -5.71 12.63 7.81
N ASP A 4 -5.47 13.31 8.94
CA ASP A 4 -5.67 14.76 9.06
C ASP A 4 -4.82 15.56 8.06
N LEU A 5 -3.54 15.18 7.85
CA LEU A 5 -2.69 15.84 6.86
C LEU A 5 -3.20 15.63 5.44
N VAL A 6 -3.62 14.40 5.10
CA VAL A 6 -4.20 14.08 3.79
C VAL A 6 -5.49 14.89 3.58
N ASP A 7 -6.33 15.00 4.61
CA ASP A 7 -7.55 15.81 4.54
C ASP A 7 -7.23 17.29 4.34
N VAL A 8 -6.31 17.88 5.12
CA VAL A 8 -5.87 19.27 4.92
C VAL A 8 -5.42 19.53 3.47
N LEU A 9 -4.60 18.64 2.91
CA LEU A 9 -4.14 18.76 1.52
C LEU A 9 -5.31 18.65 0.53
N TYR A 10 -6.23 17.70 0.75
CA TYR A 10 -7.41 17.52 -0.10
C TYR A 10 -8.35 18.73 -0.03
N GLN A 11 -8.66 19.23 1.17
CA GLN A 11 -9.52 20.41 1.34
C GLN A 11 -8.91 21.66 0.68
N ALA A 12 -7.58 21.80 0.69
CA ALA A 12 -6.89 22.93 0.08
C ALA A 12 -6.94 22.93 -1.45
N THR A 13 -7.17 21.77 -2.09
CA THR A 13 -7.06 21.62 -3.55
C THR A 13 -8.36 21.22 -4.24
N LYS A 14 -9.33 20.65 -3.53
CA LYS A 14 -10.56 20.07 -4.13
C LYS A 14 -11.44 21.07 -4.88
N GLU A 15 -11.39 22.36 -4.52
CA GLU A 15 -12.19 23.43 -5.14
C GLU A 15 -11.39 24.22 -6.20
N LEU A 16 -10.14 23.84 -6.48
CA LEU A 16 -9.36 24.47 -7.55
C LEU A 16 -9.93 24.06 -8.90
N GLU A 17 -10.23 25.03 -9.77
CA GLU A 17 -10.87 24.79 -11.07
C GLU A 17 -10.10 23.83 -11.99
N ASN A 18 -8.79 23.74 -11.82
CA ASN A 18 -7.88 22.90 -12.60
C ASN A 18 -7.52 21.57 -11.93
N VAL A 19 -8.18 21.20 -10.83
CA VAL A 19 -7.94 19.94 -10.12
C VAL A 19 -9.20 19.10 -10.10
N ARG A 20 -9.08 17.85 -10.57
CA ARG A 20 -10.15 16.86 -10.52
C ARG A 20 -9.70 15.64 -9.72
N TYR A 21 -10.43 15.34 -8.66
CA TYR A 21 -10.27 14.10 -7.90
C TYR A 21 -11.19 13.01 -8.43
N VAL A 22 -10.62 11.84 -8.76
CA VAL A 22 -11.38 10.64 -9.14
C VAL A 22 -11.01 9.53 -8.15
N PHE A 23 -11.96 9.17 -7.29
CA PHE A 23 -11.78 8.13 -6.27
C PHE A 23 -12.31 6.77 -6.75
N GLY A 24 -11.83 5.69 -6.14
CA GLY A 24 -12.25 4.32 -6.49
C GLY A 24 -11.73 3.84 -7.85
N CYS A 25 -10.70 4.52 -8.37
CA CYS A 25 -10.20 4.33 -9.71
C CYS A 25 -8.69 4.07 -9.71
N THR A 26 -8.22 3.18 -10.57
CA THR A 26 -6.80 2.90 -10.79
C THR A 26 -6.46 2.94 -12.29
N ILE A 27 -5.21 3.27 -12.62
CA ILE A 27 -4.69 3.14 -13.98
C ILE A 27 -4.58 1.65 -14.30
N GLU A 28 -5.18 1.23 -15.41
CA GLU A 28 -5.11 -0.15 -15.89
C GLU A 28 -4.11 -0.33 -17.02
N LYS A 29 -4.03 0.65 -17.92
CA LYS A 29 -3.20 0.64 -19.11
C LYS A 29 -2.67 2.05 -19.43
N LEU A 30 -1.44 2.12 -19.89
CA LEU A 30 -0.78 3.29 -20.43
C LEU A 30 -0.38 2.99 -21.88
N VAL A 31 -0.84 3.79 -22.83
CA VAL A 31 -0.43 3.68 -24.23
C VAL A 31 0.34 4.94 -24.57
N ASP A 32 1.64 4.76 -24.82
CA ASP A 32 2.46 5.80 -25.45
C ASP A 32 2.20 5.73 -26.96
N ASN A 33 1.72 6.82 -27.55
CA ASN A 33 1.45 6.86 -28.97
C ASN A 33 2.78 6.97 -29.73
N GLU A 34 3.39 5.81 -29.98
CA GLU A 34 4.67 5.63 -30.67
C GLU A 34 4.66 6.32 -32.04
N GLY A 35 5.35 7.46 -32.14
CA GLY A 35 5.57 8.13 -33.43
C GLY A 35 6.23 9.50 -33.31
N THR A 36 6.05 10.18 -32.19
CA THR A 36 6.69 11.48 -31.93
C THR A 36 7.27 11.46 -30.52
N SER A 37 8.56 11.74 -30.40
CA SER A 37 9.15 12.09 -29.10
C SER A 37 8.36 13.27 -28.51
N GLY A 38 7.47 12.99 -27.55
CA GLY A 38 6.60 13.99 -26.91
C GLY A 38 5.11 13.99 -27.30
N GLY A 39 4.54 12.88 -27.77
CA GLY A 39 3.08 12.74 -27.95
C GLY A 39 2.32 12.53 -26.62
N PRO A 40 0.99 12.75 -26.60
CA PRO A 40 0.19 12.53 -25.39
C PRO A 40 0.10 11.04 -25.04
N ILE A 41 0.03 10.76 -23.74
CA ILE A 41 -0.12 9.42 -23.16
C ILE A 41 -1.60 9.13 -23.01
N GLN A 42 -2.08 8.07 -23.65
CA GLN A 42 -3.45 7.58 -23.44
C GLN A 42 -3.50 6.71 -22.20
N VAL A 43 -4.27 7.15 -21.19
CA VAL A 43 -4.46 6.44 -19.92
C VAL A 43 -5.83 5.78 -19.93
N HIS A 44 -5.89 4.49 -19.61
CA HIS A 44 -7.14 3.77 -19.36
C HIS A 44 -7.30 3.47 -17.88
N LEU A 45 -8.52 3.67 -17.39
CA LEU A 45 -8.89 3.61 -16.00
C LEU A 45 -9.82 2.43 -15.72
N SER A 46 -9.78 1.92 -14.48
CA SER A 46 -10.56 0.74 -14.06
C SER A 46 -12.07 0.93 -14.02
N ASP A 47 -12.55 2.18 -14.14
CA ASP A 47 -13.96 2.48 -14.31
C ASP A 47 -14.41 2.43 -15.79
N GLY A 48 -13.52 2.01 -16.69
CA GLY A 48 -13.75 1.93 -18.13
C GLY A 48 -13.53 3.23 -18.88
N THR A 49 -13.22 4.33 -18.18
CA THR A 49 -12.92 5.62 -18.83
C THR A 49 -11.48 5.68 -19.32
N SER A 50 -11.22 6.59 -20.27
CA SER A 50 -9.87 6.85 -20.75
C SER A 50 -9.70 8.32 -21.11
N ALA A 51 -8.49 8.84 -20.95
CA ALA A 51 -8.15 10.22 -21.29
C ALA A 51 -6.68 10.35 -21.71
N GLU A 52 -6.39 11.38 -22.50
CA GLU A 52 -5.04 11.73 -22.93
C GLU A 52 -4.41 12.74 -21.96
N TYR A 53 -3.13 12.56 -21.67
CA TYR A 53 -2.36 13.41 -20.78
C TYR A 53 -0.96 13.67 -21.33
N ASP A 54 -0.46 14.89 -21.15
CA ASP A 54 0.93 15.22 -21.52
C ASP A 54 1.94 14.58 -20.55
N LEU A 55 1.53 14.35 -19.29
CA LEU A 55 2.38 13.77 -18.25
C LEU A 55 1.56 12.91 -17.29
N VAL A 56 2.10 11.73 -16.98
CA VAL A 56 1.57 10.83 -15.94
C VAL A 56 2.58 10.75 -14.80
N VAL A 57 2.15 11.09 -13.58
CA VAL A 57 2.99 11.04 -12.37
C VAL A 57 2.55 9.90 -11.46
N GLY A 58 3.42 8.91 -11.27
CA GLY A 58 3.19 7.79 -10.34
C GLY A 58 3.38 8.20 -8.88
N ALA A 59 2.28 8.50 -8.18
CA ALA A 59 2.26 8.81 -6.74
C ALA A 59 1.52 7.75 -5.91
N ASP A 60 1.51 6.50 -6.38
CA ASP A 60 0.71 5.36 -5.89
C ASP A 60 1.47 4.43 -4.92
N GLY A 61 2.57 4.92 -4.33
CA GLY A 61 3.24 4.33 -3.17
C GLY A 61 4.13 3.11 -3.48
N VAL A 62 4.52 2.39 -2.41
CA VAL A 62 5.54 1.32 -2.49
C VAL A 62 5.15 0.16 -3.41
N THR A 63 3.85 -0.15 -3.52
CA THR A 63 3.30 -1.18 -4.41
C THR A 63 2.76 -0.61 -5.72
N SER A 64 3.33 0.49 -6.19
CA SER A 64 2.96 1.24 -7.40
C SER A 64 2.55 0.33 -8.56
N ARG A 65 1.33 0.53 -9.08
CA ARG A 65 0.88 -0.11 -10.31
C ARG A 65 1.42 0.64 -11.51
N THR A 66 1.50 1.97 -11.42
CA THR A 66 2.05 2.85 -12.47
C THR A 66 3.48 2.45 -12.83
N ARG A 67 4.36 2.24 -11.84
CA ARG A 67 5.72 1.75 -12.04
C ARG A 67 5.74 0.41 -12.79
N ARG A 68 4.91 -0.54 -12.36
CA ARG A 68 4.85 -1.88 -12.99
C ARG A 68 4.31 -1.83 -14.41
N LEU A 69 3.36 -0.95 -14.70
CA LEU A 69 2.87 -0.71 -16.07
C LEU A 69 3.99 -0.14 -16.95
N MET A 70 4.67 0.91 -16.51
CA MET A 70 5.76 1.53 -17.27
C MET A 70 6.88 0.55 -17.58
N LEU A 71 7.25 -0.32 -16.61
CA LEU A 71 8.28 -1.34 -16.81
C LEU A 71 7.81 -2.56 -17.64
N SER A 72 6.51 -2.65 -17.96
CA SER A 72 5.91 -3.69 -18.80
C SER A 72 5.47 -3.20 -20.17
N GLY A 73 5.86 -1.99 -20.61
CA GLY A 73 5.39 -1.43 -21.88
C GLY A 73 3.94 -0.92 -21.84
N GLY A 74 3.34 -0.83 -20.65
CA GLY A 74 2.09 -0.11 -20.40
C GLY A 74 0.80 -0.83 -20.75
N ASP A 75 0.83 -1.96 -21.45
CA ASP A 75 -0.35 -2.64 -21.99
C ASP A 75 -1.30 -3.25 -20.94
N GLY A 76 -0.82 -3.43 -19.71
CA GLY A 76 -1.56 -4.00 -18.58
C GLY A 76 -1.44 -5.53 -18.47
N GLU A 77 -0.84 -6.18 -19.47
CA GLU A 77 -0.59 -7.60 -19.53
C GLU A 77 0.81 -7.92 -18.98
N GLY A 78 0.97 -9.05 -18.28
CA GLY A 78 2.30 -9.47 -17.82
C GLY A 78 3.06 -8.42 -16.99
N LEU A 79 2.37 -7.78 -16.03
CA LEU A 79 2.95 -6.73 -15.19
C LEU A 79 4.32 -7.12 -14.58
N TYR A 80 5.24 -6.16 -14.61
CA TYR A 80 6.61 -6.31 -14.16
C TYR A 80 6.64 -6.86 -12.74
N ASP A 81 7.38 -7.94 -12.54
CA ASP A 81 7.55 -8.53 -11.22
C ASP A 81 8.58 -7.75 -10.43
N ASP A 82 8.13 -6.73 -9.71
CA ASP A 82 8.93 -5.92 -8.80
C ASP A 82 9.20 -6.62 -7.45
N SER A 83 9.17 -7.95 -7.42
CA SER A 83 9.40 -8.76 -6.22
C SER A 83 10.81 -8.53 -5.65
N GLU A 84 11.78 -8.23 -6.50
CA GLU A 84 13.14 -7.87 -6.09
C GLU A 84 13.20 -6.61 -5.22
N PHE A 85 12.30 -5.64 -5.45
CA PHE A 85 12.22 -4.39 -4.67
C PHE A 85 11.38 -4.55 -3.39
N ARG A 86 10.65 -5.66 -3.27
CA ARG A 86 9.76 -5.97 -2.14
C ARG A 86 10.39 -7.03 -1.24
N GLN A 87 11.63 -6.81 -0.81
CA GLN A 87 12.24 -7.67 0.21
C GLN A 87 11.70 -7.31 1.60
N PRO A 88 10.91 -8.15 2.28
CA PRO A 88 10.59 -7.97 3.70
C PRO A 88 11.72 -8.46 4.61
N ASP A 89 12.95 -8.02 4.36
CA ASP A 89 14.06 -8.18 5.32
C ASP A 89 13.88 -7.25 6.54
N GLY A 90 13.14 -6.16 6.37
CA GLY A 90 12.72 -5.26 7.44
C GLY A 90 11.54 -5.74 8.28
N PRO A 91 11.31 -5.11 9.45
CA PRO A 91 10.13 -5.36 10.27
C PRO A 91 8.85 -5.00 9.51
N MET A 92 7.86 -5.88 9.58
CA MET A 92 6.52 -5.58 9.08
C MET A 92 5.73 -4.86 10.15
N ILE A 93 5.02 -3.81 9.77
CA ILE A 93 4.26 -2.96 10.68
C ILE A 93 2.83 -2.84 10.18
N ALA A 94 1.87 -3.14 11.05
CA ALA A 94 0.47 -2.81 10.87
C ALA A 94 0.12 -1.60 11.77
N PHE A 95 -0.55 -0.61 11.17
CA PHE A 95 -1.08 0.54 11.87
C PHE A 95 -2.61 0.47 11.86
N PHE A 96 -3.22 0.54 13.04
CA PHE A 96 -4.67 0.58 13.16
C PHE A 96 -5.08 1.30 14.45
N THR A 97 -6.37 1.55 14.60
CA THR A 97 -6.95 2.22 15.76
C THR A 97 -7.94 1.29 16.45
N ILE A 98 -7.99 1.37 17.78
CA ILE A 98 -9.03 0.73 18.60
C ILE A 98 -9.65 1.77 19.53
N PRO A 99 -10.85 1.53 20.09
CA PRO A 99 -11.43 2.43 21.09
C PRO A 99 -10.51 2.58 22.30
N ALA A 100 -10.26 3.82 22.72
CA ALA A 100 -9.51 4.09 23.93
C ALA A 100 -10.31 3.70 25.18
N LYS A 101 -9.60 3.32 26.24
CA LYS A 101 -10.15 3.00 27.57
C LYS A 101 -9.61 3.95 28.62
N GLU A 102 -10.30 4.04 29.75
CA GLU A 102 -9.78 4.72 30.93
C GLU A 102 -8.44 4.08 31.35
N GLY A 103 -7.44 4.93 31.60
CA GLY A 103 -6.08 4.50 31.92
C GLY A 103 -5.13 4.35 30.72
N ASP A 104 -5.61 4.45 29.48
CA ASP A 104 -4.73 4.44 28.30
C ASP A 104 -3.82 5.67 28.27
N SER A 105 -2.51 5.43 28.20
CA SER A 105 -1.51 6.50 28.23
C SER A 105 -1.46 7.30 26.93
N ARG A 106 -1.25 8.61 27.07
CA ARG A 106 -0.92 9.53 25.96
C ARG A 106 0.55 9.43 25.53
N ASP A 107 1.37 8.81 26.38
CA ASP A 107 2.75 8.51 26.07
C ASP A 107 2.85 7.30 25.15
N PHE A 108 3.88 7.31 24.33
CA PHE A 108 4.18 6.19 23.46
C PHE A 108 4.66 5.01 24.32
N THR A 109 3.82 3.99 24.46
CA THR A 109 4.09 2.82 25.29
C THR A 109 4.42 1.63 24.40
N MET A 110 5.46 0.88 24.75
CA MET A 110 5.95 -0.24 23.95
C MET A 110 6.01 -1.51 24.79
N CYS A 111 5.38 -2.57 24.30
CA CYS A 111 5.46 -3.91 24.86
C CYS A 111 6.16 -4.84 23.87
N ARG A 112 7.26 -5.46 24.30
CA ARG A 112 7.94 -6.51 23.53
C ARG A 112 7.40 -7.87 23.97
N SER A 113 7.05 -8.69 22.99
CA SER A 113 6.65 -10.09 23.17
C SER A 113 7.77 -11.02 22.70
N THR A 114 7.67 -12.30 23.04
CA THR A 114 8.50 -13.36 22.48
C THR A 114 8.34 -13.47 20.95
N LYS A 115 9.29 -14.17 20.31
CA LYS A 115 9.32 -14.44 18.85
C LYS A 115 9.32 -13.19 17.97
N GLY A 116 9.98 -12.11 18.39
CA GLY A 116 10.17 -10.91 17.56
C GLY A 116 8.90 -10.08 17.32
N ARG A 117 7.88 -10.22 18.18
CA ARG A 117 6.66 -9.41 18.12
C ARG A 117 6.75 -8.21 19.05
N MET A 118 6.20 -7.09 18.61
CA MET A 118 6.15 -5.86 19.39
C MET A 118 4.81 -5.18 19.16
N MET A 119 4.22 -4.70 20.24
CA MET A 119 3.03 -3.85 20.20
C MET A 119 3.41 -2.50 20.76
N MET A 120 3.06 -1.43 20.07
CA MET A 120 3.15 -0.09 20.61
C MET A 120 1.77 0.55 20.60
N THR A 121 1.46 1.28 21.66
CA THR A 121 0.20 1.98 21.79
C THR A 121 0.43 3.42 22.20
N ARG A 122 -0.48 4.29 21.76
CA ARG A 122 -0.51 5.69 22.16
C ARG A 122 -1.92 6.24 22.00
N ARG A 123 -2.45 6.87 23.04
CA ARG A 123 -3.69 7.64 22.94
C ARG A 123 -3.39 8.99 22.32
N ASP A 124 -3.93 9.26 21.13
CA ASP A 124 -3.78 10.55 20.45
C ASP A 124 -5.03 11.42 20.55
N ARG A 125 -6.22 10.81 20.61
CA ARG A 125 -7.51 11.45 20.85
C ARG A 125 -8.22 10.80 22.04
N GLU A 126 -9.25 11.46 22.56
CA GLU A 126 -10.02 10.92 23.69
C GLU A 126 -10.68 9.57 23.38
N ASP A 127 -11.11 9.35 22.15
CA ASP A 127 -11.83 8.16 21.73
C ASP A 127 -10.96 7.07 21.08
N VAL A 128 -9.68 7.37 20.81
CA VAL A 128 -8.83 6.53 19.96
C VAL A 128 -7.50 6.18 20.61
N LEU A 129 -7.21 4.88 20.66
CA LEU A 129 -5.89 4.35 20.88
C LEU A 129 -5.28 3.92 19.55
N ARG A 130 -4.13 4.48 19.20
CA ARG A 130 -3.35 4.00 18.04
C ARG A 130 -2.56 2.77 18.43
N VAL A 131 -2.58 1.77 17.56
CA VAL A 131 -1.85 0.53 17.71
C VAL A 131 -0.88 0.36 16.54
N TYR A 132 0.36 0.06 16.88
CA TYR A 132 1.43 -0.28 15.98
C TYR A 132 1.78 -1.72 16.32
N PHE A 133 1.42 -2.65 15.44
CA PHE A 133 1.77 -4.04 15.62
C PHE A 133 2.92 -4.37 14.68
N MET A 134 4.07 -4.68 15.27
CA MET A 134 5.28 -4.97 14.54
C MET A 134 5.67 -6.42 14.72
N ILE A 135 6.07 -7.06 13.63
CA ILE A 135 6.69 -8.37 13.66
C ILE A 135 8.02 -8.28 12.92
N ARG A 136 9.07 -8.83 13.52
CA ARG A 136 10.39 -8.93 12.91
C ARG A 136 10.25 -9.71 11.60
N GLY A 137 10.75 -9.12 10.50
CA GLY A 137 10.93 -9.82 9.24
C GLY A 137 11.83 -11.04 9.42
N GLY A 138 11.49 -12.13 8.74
CA GLY A 138 12.26 -13.35 8.79
C GLY A 138 13.57 -13.25 7.99
N THR A 139 14.68 -13.72 8.57
CA THR A 139 16.01 -13.76 7.93
C THR A 139 16.51 -15.19 7.68
N SER A 140 15.67 -16.21 7.93
CA SER A 140 16.03 -17.62 7.78
C SER A 140 15.55 -18.21 6.45
N THR A 141 16.14 -19.33 6.03
CA THR A 141 15.76 -20.06 4.81
C THR A 141 14.30 -20.55 4.83
N ASP A 142 13.74 -20.82 6.01
CA ASP A 142 12.33 -21.20 6.18
C ASP A 142 11.41 -20.00 5.97
N ASP A 143 11.83 -18.80 6.38
CA ASP A 143 11.09 -17.56 6.13
C ASP A 143 10.95 -17.28 4.62
N ASN A 144 11.92 -17.69 3.80
CA ASN A 144 11.87 -17.55 2.34
C ASN A 144 10.82 -18.46 1.69
N LYS A 145 10.63 -19.69 2.19
CA LYS A 145 9.58 -20.60 1.69
C LYS A 145 8.18 -20.11 2.08
N LEU A 146 8.03 -19.66 3.32
CA LEU A 146 6.78 -19.08 3.81
C LEU A 146 6.49 -17.73 3.10
N ARG A 147 7.51 -16.94 2.72
CA ARG A 147 7.38 -15.74 1.86
C ARG A 147 6.81 -16.08 0.49
N ALA A 148 7.38 -17.07 -0.20
CA ALA A 148 6.87 -17.50 -1.51
C ALA A 148 5.40 -17.99 -1.44
N GLN A 149 5.03 -18.67 -0.34
CA GLN A 149 3.65 -19.06 -0.10
C GLN A 149 2.73 -17.86 0.19
N LEU A 150 3.22 -16.86 0.91
CA LEU A 150 2.48 -15.64 1.22
C LEU A 150 2.25 -14.80 -0.04
N ASP A 151 3.29 -14.58 -0.85
CA ASP A 151 3.20 -13.85 -2.12
C ASP A 151 2.22 -14.53 -3.08
N ALA A 152 2.29 -15.86 -3.19
CA ALA A 152 1.34 -16.67 -3.94
C ALA A 152 -0.09 -16.64 -3.35
N ALA A 153 -0.24 -16.49 -2.04
CA ALA A 153 -1.55 -16.38 -1.38
C ALA A 153 -2.18 -14.98 -1.52
N THR A 154 -1.37 -13.92 -1.62
CA THR A 154 -1.88 -12.56 -1.84
C THR A 154 -2.43 -12.35 -3.25
N ARG A 155 -1.92 -13.09 -4.26
CA ARG A 155 -2.41 -13.06 -5.64
C ARG A 155 -3.60 -14.04 -5.79
N GLY A 156 -4.81 -13.51 -5.95
CA GLY A 156 -5.98 -14.29 -6.44
C GLY A 156 -6.75 -15.17 -5.44
N ARG A 157 -6.43 -15.19 -4.14
CA ARG A 157 -7.16 -15.99 -3.12
C ARG A 157 -8.18 -15.20 -2.30
N SER A 158 -9.11 -15.92 -1.67
CA SER A 158 -10.10 -15.38 -0.74
C SER A 158 -9.46 -14.79 0.54
N LEU A 159 -10.18 -13.92 1.24
CA LEU A 159 -9.69 -13.29 2.47
C LEU A 159 -9.28 -14.31 3.55
N GLU A 160 -10.03 -15.40 3.68
CA GLU A 160 -9.77 -16.45 4.67
C GLU A 160 -8.47 -17.21 4.38
N GLU A 161 -8.18 -17.47 3.11
CA GLU A 161 -6.91 -18.10 2.71
C GLU A 161 -5.72 -17.17 2.98
N LYS A 162 -5.89 -15.86 2.75
CA LYS A 162 -4.87 -14.86 3.11
C LYS A 162 -4.62 -14.86 4.61
N LYS A 163 -5.68 -14.82 5.44
CA LYS A 163 -5.55 -14.89 6.91
C LYS A 163 -4.84 -16.17 7.36
N LYS A 164 -5.17 -17.32 6.77
CA LYS A 164 -4.54 -18.60 7.09
C LYS A 164 -3.04 -18.60 6.73
N ALA A 165 -2.67 -18.07 5.57
CA ALA A 165 -1.26 -17.95 5.16
C ALA A 165 -0.48 -17.03 6.11
N TRP A 166 -1.06 -15.87 6.47
CA TRP A 166 -0.46 -14.95 7.43
C TRP A 166 -0.34 -15.55 8.84
N ALA A 167 -1.32 -16.31 9.30
CA ALA A 167 -1.25 -16.99 10.59
C ALA A 167 -0.14 -18.05 10.62
N ALA A 168 0.03 -18.80 9.53
CA ALA A 168 1.11 -19.78 9.40
C ALA A 168 2.49 -19.13 9.33
N TYR A 169 2.62 -17.98 8.67
CA TYR A 169 3.86 -17.20 8.59
C TYR A 169 4.40 -16.77 9.96
N TYR A 170 3.52 -16.60 10.95
CA TYR A 170 3.88 -16.04 12.25
C TYR A 170 3.60 -16.94 13.47
N ALA A 171 3.24 -18.21 13.25
CA ALA A 171 3.00 -19.21 14.29
C ALA A 171 4.29 -19.58 15.06
#